data_AF-A0A524L987-F1
#
_entry.id   AF-A0A524L987-F1
#
_cell.length_a   1.000
_cell.length_b   1.000
_cell.length_c   1.000
_cell.angle_alpha   90.00
_cell.angle_beta   90.00
_cell.angle_gamma   90.00
#
_symmetry.space_group_name_H-M   'P 1'
#
loop_
_entity.id
_entity.type
_entity.pdbx_description
1 polymer ?
#
loop_
_entity_poly.entity_id
_entity_poly.type
_entity_poly.pdbx_seq_one_letter_code
_entity_poly.pdbx_strand_id
1 'polypeptide(L)'
;MVRRLGLEERKKLVNIRRHFNSPVIGVTGNVGKTTSISMIKTVLDKHGHVLKNNHGHGNWDNNLNTLNKLSNEYDYAIFEFDFHRGQNFAEILR
;
A
#
# COMPACT_ATOMS: atom_id res chain seq x y z
N MET A 1 0.10 13.79 14.39
CA MET A 1 -1.35 13.73 14.15
C MET A 1 -1.58 12.97 12.85
N VAL A 2 -2.28 11.84 12.85
CA VAL A 2 -2.64 11.15 11.59
C VAL A 2 -3.80 11.92 10.96
N ARG A 3 -3.65 12.38 9.72
CA ARG A 3 -4.73 13.08 8.99
C ARG A 3 -5.93 12.15 8.88
N ARG A 4 -7.10 12.58 9.37
CA ARG A 4 -8.36 11.87 9.13
C ARG A 4 -8.81 12.14 7.69
N LEU A 5 -9.15 11.08 6.97
CA LEU A 5 -9.75 11.21 5.64
C LEU A 5 -11.17 11.75 5.78
N GLY A 6 -11.55 12.63 4.86
CA GLY A 6 -12.95 12.97 4.67
C GLY A 6 -13.76 11.77 4.17
N LEU A 7 -15.08 11.80 4.33
CA LEU A 7 -15.97 10.69 3.95
C LEU A 7 -15.89 10.39 2.44
N GLU A 8 -15.87 11.43 1.60
CA GLU A 8 -15.75 11.30 0.14
C GLU A 8 -14.37 10.80 -0.30
N GLU A 9 -13.31 11.26 0.36
CA GLU A 9 -11.95 10.79 0.11
C GLU A 9 -11.84 9.29 0.45
N ARG A 10 -12.42 8.85 1.58
CA ARG A 10 -12.47 7.42 1.95
C ARG A 10 -13.24 6.60 0.93
N LYS A 11 -14.43 7.06 0.51
CA LYS A 11 -15.24 6.37 -0.52
C LYS A 11 -14.46 6.20 -1.83
N LYS A 12 -13.78 7.26 -2.29
CA LYS A 12 -12.94 7.22 -3.49
C LYS A 12 -11.87 6.14 -3.38
N LEU A 13 -11.12 6.12 -2.28
CA LEU A 13 -10.01 5.18 -2.08
C LEU A 13 -10.47 3.72 -1.98
N VAL A 14 -11.58 3.46 -1.29
CA VAL A 14 -12.21 2.14 -1.24
C VAL A 14 -12.66 1.71 -2.64
N ASN A 15 -13.22 2.64 -3.43
CA ASN A 15 -13.64 2.34 -4.78
C ASN A 15 -12.45 1.97 -5.69
N ILE A 16 -11.34 2.71 -5.59
CA ILE A 16 -10.08 2.38 -6.29
C ILE A 16 -9.60 0.98 -5.89
N ARG A 17 -9.51 0.69 -4.60
CA ARG A 17 -9.07 -0.62 -4.11
C ARG A 17 -9.95 -1.76 -4.62
N ARG A 18 -11.27 -1.58 -4.65
CA ARG A 18 -12.24 -2.59 -5.12
C ARG A 18 -12.13 -2.91 -6.60
N HIS A 19 -11.72 -1.94 -7.42
CA HIS A 19 -11.51 -2.16 -8.85
C HIS A 19 -10.14 -2.77 -9.18
N PHE A 20 -9.19 -2.69 -8.25
CA PHE A 20 -7.90 -3.35 -8.39
C PHE A 20 -8.01 -4.83 -7.96
N ASN A 21 -8.10 -5.71 -8.97
CA ASN A 21 -8.29 -7.15 -8.76
C ASN A 21 -6.99 -7.91 -8.46
N SER A 22 -5.83 -7.29 -8.66
CA SER A 22 -4.53 -7.94 -8.45
C SER A 22 -4.17 -8.03 -6.95
N PRO A 23 -3.25 -8.94 -6.56
CA PRO A 23 -2.88 -9.12 -5.15
C PRO A 23 -2.29 -7.85 -4.51
N VAL A 24 -2.72 -7.57 -3.28
CA VAL A 24 -2.20 -6.48 -2.44
C VAL A 24 -1.54 -7.07 -1.19
N ILE A 25 -0.29 -6.67 -0.93
CA ILE A 25 0.52 -7.16 0.18
C ILE A 25 0.78 -6.01 1.14
N GLY A 26 0.37 -6.19 2.40
CA GLY A 26 0.69 -5.28 3.50
C GLY A 26 1.85 -5.78 4.33
N VAL A 27 2.89 -4.96 4.53
CA VAL A 27 4.05 -5.30 5.36
C VAL A 27 4.15 -4.31 6.52
N THR A 28 4.20 -4.81 7.75
CA THR A 28 4.29 -4.00 8.98
C THR A 28 5.30 -4.61 9.96
N GLY A 29 5.65 -3.86 11.00
CA GLY A 29 6.59 -4.27 12.05
C GLY A 29 7.52 -3.13 12.48
N ASN A 30 8.23 -3.30 13.59
CA ASN A 30 9.20 -2.27 14.03
C ASN A 30 10.50 -2.36 13.22
N VAL A 31 10.96 -3.57 12.92
CA VAL A 31 12.23 -3.87 12.25
C VAL A 31 11.99 -4.76 11.03
N GLY A 32 12.83 -4.64 10.00
CA GLY A 32 12.86 -5.56 8.85
C GLY A 32 11.85 -5.28 7.73
N LYS A 33 10.90 -4.34 7.90
CA LYS A 33 9.89 -3.99 6.87
C LYS A 33 10.48 -3.73 5.48
N THR A 34 11.43 -2.80 5.42
CA THR A 34 12.04 -2.36 4.18
C THR A 34 12.82 -3.48 3.49
N THR A 35 13.55 -4.28 4.27
CA THR A 35 14.26 -5.48 3.76
C THR A 35 13.27 -6.50 3.20
N SER A 36 12.21 -6.82 3.94
CA SER A 36 11.16 -7.75 3.48
C SER A 36 10.48 -7.27 2.21
N ILE A 37 10.15 -5.98 2.10
CA ILE A 37 9.56 -5.40 0.88
C ILE A 37 10.50 -5.53 -0.31
N SER A 38 11.79 -5.25 -0.14
CA SER A 38 12.78 -5.43 -1.19
C SER A 38 12.84 -6.89 -1.64
N MET A 39 12.89 -7.84 -0.71
CA MET A 39 12.91 -9.27 -1.03
C MET A 39 11.64 -9.72 -1.78
N ILE A 40 10.46 -9.34 -1.28
CA ILE A 40 9.17 -9.66 -1.94
C ILE A 40 9.13 -9.05 -3.34
N LYS A 41 9.49 -7.78 -3.50
CA LYS A 41 9.52 -7.11 -4.80
C LYS A 41 10.47 -7.79 -5.77
N THR A 42 11.67 -8.16 -5.34
CA THR A 42 12.64 -8.85 -6.20
C THR A 42 12.11 -10.18 -6.74
N VAL A 43 11.29 -10.89 -5.98
CA VAL A 43 10.63 -12.11 -6.47
C VAL A 43 9.50 -11.76 -7.44
N LEU A 44 8.58 -10.86 -7.06
CA LEU A 44 7.40 -10.53 -7.85
C LEU A 44 7.71 -9.80 -9.17
N ASP A 45 8.77 -8.99 -9.21
CA ASP A 45 9.23 -8.31 -10.43
C ASP A 45 9.62 -9.30 -11.55
N LYS A 46 9.88 -10.57 -11.22
CA LYS A 46 10.11 -11.63 -12.22
C LYS A 46 8.82 -12.13 -12.88
N HIS A 47 7.67 -11.80 -12.31
CA HIS A 47 6.36 -12.33 -12.68
C HIS A 47 5.38 -11.25 -13.14
N GLY A 48 5.68 -9.97 -12.90
CA GLY A 48 4.83 -8.87 -13.33
C GLY A 48 5.25 -7.52 -12.75
N HIS A 49 4.48 -6.49 -13.07
CA HIS A 49 4.72 -5.12 -12.61
C HIS A 49 4.27 -4.93 -11.16
N VAL A 50 5.20 -4.49 -10.31
CA VAL A 50 4.94 -4.27 -8.88
C VAL A 50 4.84 -2.77 -8.57
N LEU A 51 3.66 -2.32 -8.14
CA LEU A 51 3.49 -1.01 -7.51
C LEU A 51 3.97 -1.09 -6.05
N LYS A 52 4.77 -0.12 -5.62
CA LYS A 52 5.10 0.06 -4.20
C LYS A 52 5.24 1.51 -3.83
N ASN A 53 5.14 1.79 -2.54
CA ASN A 53 5.48 3.10 -2.00
C ASN A 53 7.00 3.39 -2.10
N ASN A 54 7.36 4.66 -2.00
CA ASN A 54 8.75 5.10 -2.00
C ASN A 54 9.47 4.63 -0.72
N HIS A 55 10.76 4.32 -0.86
CA HIS A 55 11.57 3.69 0.19
C HIS A 55 11.62 4.55 1.47
N GLY A 56 11.56 3.90 2.64
CA GLY A 56 11.88 4.54 3.93
C GLY A 56 10.76 5.29 4.65
N HIS A 57 9.56 5.39 4.08
CA HIS A 57 8.47 6.13 4.73
C HIS A 57 7.10 5.50 4.46
N GLY A 58 6.76 4.40 5.16
CA GLY A 58 5.40 3.87 5.31
C GLY A 58 4.42 4.81 6.02
N ASN A 59 4.63 6.12 5.86
CA ASN A 59 3.79 7.18 6.37
C ASN A 59 2.47 7.23 5.59
N TRP A 60 1.51 7.91 6.20
CA TRP A 60 0.13 7.96 5.73
C TRP A 60 0.01 8.48 4.30
N ASP A 61 0.62 9.63 4.00
CA ASP A 61 0.46 10.30 2.70
C ASP A 61 1.11 9.51 1.55
N ASN A 62 2.26 8.87 1.79
CA ASN A 62 2.88 8.00 0.80
C ASN A 62 2.02 6.80 0.45
N ASN A 63 1.38 6.20 1.46
CA ASN A 63 0.48 5.08 1.24
C ASN A 63 -0.80 5.53 0.50
N LEU A 64 -1.35 6.71 0.80
CA LEU A 64 -2.46 7.27 0.02
C LEU A 64 -2.07 7.56 -1.43
N ASN A 65 -0.90 8.15 -1.65
CA ASN A 65 -0.39 8.45 -2.99
C ASN A 65 -0.17 7.17 -3.80
N THR A 66 0.34 6.12 -3.17
CA THR A 66 0.49 4.80 -3.78
C THR A 66 -0.87 4.18 -4.08
N LEU A 67 -1.83 4.29 -3.16
CA LEU A 67 -3.19 3.77 -3.36
C LEU A 67 -3.90 4.43 -4.53
N ASN A 68 -3.75 5.75 -4.71
CA ASN A 68 -4.31 6.47 -5.85
C ASN A 68 -3.68 6.09 -7.20
N LYS A 69 -2.53 5.40 -7.21
CA LYS A 69 -1.86 4.90 -8.42
C LYS A 69 -2.26 3.48 -8.80
N LEU A 70 -3.09 2.80 -8.01
CA LEU A 70 -3.58 1.48 -8.39
C LEU A 70 -4.31 1.56 -9.73
N SER A 71 -3.90 0.70 -10.65
CA SER A 71 -4.42 0.59 -12.01
C SER A 71 -4.14 -0.82 -12.54
N ASN A 72 -4.73 -1.16 -13.68
CA ASN A 72 -4.49 -2.44 -14.35
C ASN A 72 -3.09 -2.55 -14.98
N GLU A 73 -2.23 -1.53 -14.84
CA GLU A 73 -0.82 -1.59 -15.26
C GLU A 73 0.04 -2.40 -14.27
N TYR A 74 -0.48 -2.70 -13.08
CA TYR A 74 0.24 -3.40 -12.03
C TYR A 74 -0.37 -4.76 -11.73
N ASP A 75 0.47 -5.78 -11.72
CA ASP A 75 0.12 -7.15 -11.36
C ASP A 75 0.15 -7.37 -9.84
N TYR A 76 0.89 -6.53 -9.11
CA TYR A 76 0.99 -6.59 -7.65
C TYR A 76 1.09 -5.20 -7.04
N ALA A 77 0.60 -5.05 -5.81
CA ALA A 77 0.84 -3.85 -5.01
C ALA A 77 1.38 -4.20 -3.62
N ILE A 78 2.43 -3.49 -3.18
CA ILE A 78 3.03 -3.67 -1.86
C ILE A 78 2.97 -2.35 -1.08
N PHE A 79 2.46 -2.40 0.14
CA PHE A 79 2.37 -1.26 1.04
C PHE A 79 3.13 -1.52 2.34
N GLU A 80 3.97 -0.55 2.73
CA GLU A 80 4.62 -0.53 4.04
C GLU A 80 3.76 0.23 5.05
N PHE A 81 3.52 -0.36 6.22
CA PHE A 81 2.84 0.30 7.33
C PHE A 81 3.71 0.37 8.57
N ASP A 82 3.57 1.48 9.28
CA ASP A 82 4.00 1.56 10.67
C ASP A 82 2.89 1.00 11.58
N PHE A 83 3.22 0.09 12.51
CA PHE A 83 2.23 -0.62 13.35
C PHE A 83 1.32 0.36 14.12
N HIS A 84 1.88 1.47 14.58
CA HIS A 84 1.13 2.50 15.32
C HIS A 84 0.20 3.37 14.46
N ARG A 85 0.40 3.38 13.13
CA ARG A 85 -0.34 4.26 12.20
C ARG A 85 -1.10 3.50 11.10
N GLY A 86 -0.87 2.18 10.99
CA GLY A 86 -1.34 1.34 9.89
C GLY A 86 -2.75 0.78 10.03
N GLN A 87 -3.32 0.74 11.25
CA GLN A 87 -4.64 0.11 11.47
C GLN A 87 -5.75 0.72 10.60
N ASN A 88 -5.80 2.05 10.50
CA ASN A 88 -6.79 2.75 9.67
C ASN A 88 -6.58 2.52 8.16
N PHE A 89 -5.34 2.25 7.73
CA PHE A 89 -5.05 2.04 6.32
C PHE A 89 -5.43 0.62 5.89
N ALA A 90 -5.18 -0.36 6.75
CA ALA A 90 -5.53 -1.76 6.48
C ALA A 90 -7.03 -1.95 6.20
N GLU A 91 -7.91 -1.13 6.80
CA GLU A 91 -9.34 -1.13 6.50
C GLU A 91 -9.66 -0.75 5.06
N ILE A 92 -8.86 0.13 4.45
CA ILE A 92 -9.07 0.58 3.07
C ILE A 92 -8.64 -0.51 2.08
N LEU A 93 -7.70 -1.39 2.49
CA LEU A 93 -7.16 -2.45 1.65
C LEU A 93 -8.02 -3.74 1.63
N ARG A 94 -8.95 -3.88 2.56
CA ARG A 94 -9.93 -4.98 2.61
C ARG A 94 -11.09 -4.72 1.65
#